data_AF-A0A9D8D2G1-F1
#
_entry.id   AF-A0A9D8D2G1-F1
#
_cell.length_a   1.000
_cell.length_b   1.000
_cell.length_c   1.000
_cell.angle_alpha   90.00
_cell.angle_beta   90.00
_cell.angle_gamma   90.00
#
_symmetry.space_group_name_H-M   'P 1'
#
loop_
_entity.id
_entity.type
_entity.pdbx_description
1 polymer ?
#
loop_
_entity_poly.entity_id
_entity_poly.type
_entity_poly.pdbx_seq_one_letter_code
_entity_poly.pdbx_strand_id
1 'polypeptide(L)'
;MSVRDLSPFFAPKSIAVVGAGERATSSGGAIMQLLRQAGYGGRVVPVNPKGGAIFGYEAVTSIAAIDPPVDLAVIVIRPDAILDAAGEAADRGIRNLLILPGGFAEAGPVGVQRN
;
A
#
# COMPACT_ATOMS: atom_id res chain seq x y z
N MET A 1 28.27 -7.04 -10.82
CA MET A 1 27.28 -6.22 -10.09
C MET A 1 25.97 -6.36 -10.83
N SER A 2 24.95 -7.00 -10.24
CA SER A 2 23.64 -7.15 -10.90
C SER A 2 22.88 -5.81 -10.80
N VAL A 3 22.30 -5.35 -11.91
CA VAL A 3 21.42 -4.17 -11.91
C VAL A 3 20.15 -4.52 -11.14
N ARG A 4 19.70 -3.64 -10.24
CA ARG A 4 18.42 -3.83 -9.55
C ARG A 4 17.29 -3.69 -10.57
N ASP A 5 16.48 -4.73 -10.72
CA ASP A 5 15.27 -4.69 -11.54
C ASP A 5 14.17 -3.92 -10.80
N LEU A 6 13.73 -2.80 -11.37
CA LEU A 6 12.64 -1.96 -10.86
C LEU A 6 11.32 -2.19 -11.60
N SER A 7 11.26 -3.15 -12.53
CA SER A 7 10.04 -3.49 -13.26
C SER A 7 8.86 -3.79 -12.33
N PRO A 8 9.02 -4.49 -11.19
CA PRO A 8 7.91 -4.73 -10.25
C PRO A 8 7.35 -3.46 -9.61
N PHE A 9 8.11 -2.35 -9.59
CA PHE A 9 7.63 -1.05 -9.09
C PHE A 9 6.86 -0.28 -10.18
N PHE A 10 7.37 -0.23 -11.41
CA PHE A 10 6.79 0.57 -12.49
C PHE A 10 5.70 -0.15 -13.29
N ALA A 11 5.76 -1.49 -13.34
CA ALA A 11 4.79 -2.36 -14.00
C ALA A 11 4.42 -3.55 -13.10
N PRO A 12 3.87 -3.29 -11.90
CA PRO A 12 3.43 -4.37 -11.01
C PRO A 12 2.35 -5.21 -11.70
N LYS A 13 2.35 -6.52 -11.41
CA LYS A 13 1.25 -7.44 -11.75
C LYS A 13 0.28 -7.60 -10.59
N SER A 14 0.67 -7.14 -9.40
CA SER A 14 -0.12 -7.18 -8.19
C SER A 14 0.14 -5.97 -7.30
N ILE A 15 -0.94 -5.34 -6.81
CA ILE A 15 -0.88 -4.15 -5.97
C ILE A 15 -1.67 -4.38 -4.69
N ALA A 16 -1.06 -4.09 -3.54
CA ALA A 16 -1.79 -3.90 -2.29
C ALA A 16 -2.08 -2.42 -2.05
N VAL A 17 -3.26 -2.08 -1.54
CA VAL A 17 -3.59 -0.71 -1.14
C VAL A 17 -3.84 -0.69 0.37
N VAL A 18 -2.85 -0.19 1.13
CA VAL A 18 -2.90 -0.12 2.60
C VAL A 18 -3.57 1.17 3.05
N GLY A 19 -4.68 1.04 3.77
CA GLY A 19 -5.61 2.14 4.04
C GLY A 19 -6.73 2.23 3.00
N ALA A 20 -7.00 1.14 2.27
CA ALA A 20 -8.08 1.08 1.29
C ALA A 20 -9.47 1.33 1.91
N GLY A 21 -10.40 1.85 1.11
CA GLY A 21 -11.79 2.01 1.50
C GLY A 21 -12.67 2.38 0.31
N GLU A 22 -13.97 2.57 0.55
CA GLU A 22 -14.93 2.90 -0.52
C GLU A 22 -15.21 4.40 -0.65
N ARG A 23 -14.81 5.20 0.34
CA ARG A 23 -15.00 6.65 0.31
C ARG A 23 -14.03 7.26 -0.70
N ALA A 24 -14.54 7.68 -1.85
CA ALA A 24 -13.74 8.35 -2.88
C ALA A 24 -13.00 9.61 -2.38
N THR A 25 -13.50 10.25 -1.31
CA THR A 25 -12.86 11.42 -0.68
C THR A 25 -11.65 11.06 0.18
N SER A 26 -11.44 9.78 0.53
CA SER A 26 -10.22 9.33 1.21
C SER A 26 -9.15 8.95 0.19
N SER A 27 -7.87 9.14 0.53
CA SER A 27 -6.76 8.78 -0.36
C SER A 27 -6.79 7.31 -0.79
N GLY A 28 -7.08 6.39 0.14
CA GLY A 28 -7.22 4.97 -0.18
C GLY A 28 -8.42 4.66 -1.08
N GLY A 29 -9.56 5.32 -0.88
CA GLY A 29 -10.70 5.15 -1.78
C GLY A 29 -10.44 5.72 -3.17
N ALA A 30 -9.77 6.87 -3.26
CA ALA A 30 -9.34 7.45 -4.54
C ALA A 30 -8.41 6.50 -5.32
N ILE A 31 -7.42 5.88 -4.67
CA ILE A 31 -6.49 4.93 -5.32
C ILE A 31 -7.23 3.68 -5.79
N MET A 32 -8.09 3.11 -4.95
CA MET A 32 -8.91 1.96 -5.34
C MET A 32 -9.80 2.29 -6.56
N GLN A 33 -10.38 3.49 -6.58
CA GLN A 33 -11.22 3.94 -7.68
C GLN A 33 -10.41 4.19 -8.96
N LEU A 34 -9.19 4.74 -8.85
CA LEU A 34 -8.26 4.92 -9.96
C LEU A 34 -7.87 3.58 -10.60
N LEU A 35 -7.46 2.59 -9.79
CA LEU A 35 -7.12 1.25 -10.29
C LEU A 35 -8.29 0.61 -11.04
N ARG A 36 -9.51 0.75 -10.51
CA ARG A 36 -10.72 0.25 -11.16
C ARG A 36 -11.05 0.98 -12.46
N GLN A 37 -11.02 2.31 -12.45
CA GLN A 37 -11.35 3.13 -13.62
C GLN A 37 -10.32 2.97 -14.75
N ALA A 38 -9.05 2.79 -14.40
CA ALA A 38 -7.98 2.51 -15.34
C ALA A 38 -8.05 1.08 -15.92
N GLY A 39 -8.93 0.22 -15.40
CA GLY A 39 -9.02 -1.17 -15.82
C GLY A 39 -7.76 -1.97 -15.50
N TYR A 40 -7.12 -1.71 -14.35
CA TYR A 40 -5.89 -2.40 -13.97
C TYR A 40 -6.10 -3.92 -13.97
N GLY A 41 -5.39 -4.61 -14.87
CA GLY A 41 -5.56 -6.05 -15.11
C GLY A 41 -4.81 -6.95 -14.13
N GLY A 42 -4.05 -6.38 -13.20
CA GLY A 42 -3.34 -7.13 -12.17
C GLY A 42 -4.19 -7.45 -10.95
N ARG A 43 -3.65 -8.26 -10.04
CA ARG A 43 -4.29 -8.55 -8.75
C ARG A 43 -4.32 -7.29 -7.89
N VAL A 44 -5.46 -6.95 -7.31
CA VAL A 44 -5.58 -5.86 -6.33
C VAL A 44 -5.96 -6.45 -4.97
N VAL A 45 -5.22 -6.09 -3.93
CA VAL A 45 -5.46 -6.54 -2.55
C VAL A 45 -5.70 -5.31 -1.66
N PRO A 46 -6.95 -4.97 -1.35
CA PRO A 46 -7.24 -3.94 -0.37
C PRO A 46 -6.79 -4.40 1.01
N VAL A 47 -6.16 -3.51 1.77
CA VAL A 47 -5.85 -3.72 3.18
C VAL A 47 -6.59 -2.69 4.01
N ASN A 48 -7.52 -3.17 4.83
CA ASN A 48 -8.33 -2.37 5.73
C ASN A 48 -8.58 -3.18 7.02
N PRO A 49 -8.26 -2.66 8.22
CA PRO A 49 -8.47 -3.38 9.48
C PRO A 49 -9.90 -3.89 9.72
N LYS A 50 -10.90 -3.28 9.06
CA LYS A 50 -12.30 -3.70 9.14
C LYS A 50 -12.62 -4.92 8.26
N GLY A 51 -11.72 -5.29 7.34
CA GLY A 51 -11.94 -6.34 6.34
C GLY A 51 -13.13 -6.04 5.42
N GLY A 52 -13.73 -7.10 4.89
CA GLY A 52 -14.93 -7.03 4.05
C GLY A 52 -14.62 -6.91 2.57
N ALA A 53 -15.56 -6.35 1.79
CA ALA A 53 -15.38 -6.10 0.37
C ALA A 53 -15.24 -4.59 0.11
N ILE A 54 -14.28 -4.21 -0.74
CA ILE A 54 -14.07 -2.84 -1.19
C ILE A 54 -14.13 -2.86 -2.72
N PHE A 55 -15.18 -2.29 -3.30
CA PHE A 55 -15.42 -2.32 -4.76
C PHE A 55 -15.42 -3.74 -5.37
N GLY A 56 -15.84 -4.75 -4.60
CA GLY A 56 -15.86 -6.15 -5.04
C GLY A 56 -14.54 -6.91 -4.85
N TYR A 57 -13.48 -6.25 -4.39
CA TYR A 57 -12.25 -6.91 -3.97
C TYR A 57 -12.34 -7.30 -2.49
N GLU A 58 -11.94 -8.54 -2.17
CA GLU A 58 -11.85 -9.00 -0.78
C GLU A 58 -10.69 -8.31 -0.06
N ALA A 59 -11.01 -7.60 1.02
CA ALA A 59 -10.04 -6.86 1.82
C ALA A 59 -9.48 -7.74 2.93
N VAL A 60 -8.16 -7.75 3.05
CA VAL A 60 -7.48 -8.33 4.21
C VAL A 60 -7.30 -7.29 5.32
N THR A 61 -7.12 -7.73 6.55
CA THR A 61 -7.08 -6.84 7.73
C THR A 61 -5.70 -6.26 8.02
N SER A 62 -4.62 -6.87 7.51
CA SER A 62 -3.24 -6.39 7.61
C SER A 62 -2.45 -6.80 6.37
N ILE A 63 -1.38 -6.06 6.07
CA ILE A 63 -0.44 -6.40 5.00
C ILE A 63 0.28 -7.73 5.26
N ALA A 64 0.40 -8.14 6.54
CA ALA A 64 0.92 -9.45 6.94
C ALA A 64 0.06 -10.63 6.44
N ALA A 65 -1.24 -10.41 6.23
CA ALA A 65 -2.17 -11.44 5.74
C ALA A 65 -2.10 -11.65 4.21
N ILE A 66 -1.27 -10.87 3.51
CA ILE A 66 -1.12 -11.00 2.06
C ILE A 66 -0.29 -12.23 1.73
N ASP A 67 -0.91 -13.15 1.01
CA ASP A 67 -0.28 -14.32 0.42
C ASP A 67 -0.91 -14.63 -0.96
N PRO A 68 -0.12 -14.92 -2.01
CA PRO A 68 1.31 -14.60 -2.14
C PRO A 68 1.57 -13.08 -2.04
N PRO A 69 2.83 -12.66 -1.76
CA PRO A 69 3.19 -11.24 -1.70
C PRO A 69 2.89 -10.50 -3.00
N VAL A 70 2.58 -9.22 -2.87
CA VAL A 70 2.36 -8.33 -4.02
C VAL A 70 3.66 -7.74 -4.54
N ASP A 71 3.65 -7.33 -5.81
CA ASP A 71 4.78 -6.63 -6.42
C ASP A 71 4.97 -5.24 -5.81
N LEU A 72 3.87 -4.51 -5.55
CA LEU A 72 3.87 -3.15 -5.02
C LEU A 72 2.82 -2.99 -3.91
N ALA A 73 3.19 -2.43 -2.76
CA ALA A 73 2.24 -1.95 -1.76
C ALA A 73 2.17 -0.41 -1.77
N VAL A 74 0.98 0.13 -2.02
CA VAL A 74 0.68 1.56 -1.93
C VAL A 74 0.14 1.86 -0.54
N ILE A 75 0.89 2.62 0.24
CA ILE A 75 0.60 2.89 1.65
C ILE A 75 0.03 4.30 1.80
N VAL A 76 -1.20 4.39 2.31
CA VAL A 76 -1.95 5.63 2.54
C VAL A 76 -2.62 5.67 3.91
N ILE A 77 -1.84 5.33 4.95
CA ILE A 77 -2.26 5.37 6.35
C ILE A 77 -1.61 6.54 7.09
N ARG A 78 -1.96 6.71 8.37
CA ARG A 78 -1.36 7.76 9.19
C ARG A 78 0.15 7.53 9.39
N PRO A 79 0.97 8.59 9.49
CA PRO A 79 2.44 8.46 9.57
C PRO A 79 2.95 7.57 10.71
N ASP A 80 2.25 7.56 11.84
CA ASP A 80 2.59 6.75 13.01
C ASP A 80 2.49 5.24 12.77
N ALA A 81 1.74 4.80 11.76
CA ALA A 81 1.56 3.38 11.44
C ALA A 81 2.38 2.92 10.21
N ILE A 82 3.11 3.82 9.54
CA ILE A 82 3.78 3.51 8.27
C ILE A 82 5.00 2.60 8.48
N LEU A 83 5.80 2.84 9.51
CA LEU A 83 6.99 2.02 9.79
C LEU A 83 6.62 0.57 10.11
N ASP A 84 5.58 0.37 10.91
CA ASP A 84 5.05 -0.97 11.23
C ASP A 84 4.57 -1.67 9.96
N ALA A 85 3.76 -1.00 9.13
CA ALA A 85 3.29 -1.55 7.87
C ALA A 85 4.44 -1.86 6.89
N ALA A 86 5.49 -1.03 6.86
CA ALA A 86 6.67 -1.26 6.03
C ALA A 86 7.49 -2.47 6.52
N GLY A 87 7.62 -2.64 7.85
CA GLY A 87 8.24 -3.81 8.46
C GLY A 87 7.48 -5.09 8.14
N GLU A 88 6.17 -5.10 8.36
CA GLU A 88 5.30 -6.24 8.01
C GLU A 88 5.39 -6.58 6.51
N ALA A 89 5.42 -5.57 5.65
CA ALA A 89 5.59 -5.78 4.21
C ALA A 89 6.94 -6.46 3.88
N ALA A 90 8.03 -6.01 4.52
CA ALA A 90 9.35 -6.59 4.34
C ALA A 90 9.39 -8.06 4.80
N ASP A 91 8.78 -8.38 5.95
CA ASP A 91 8.69 -9.74 6.50
C ASP A 91 7.89 -10.69 5.58
N ARG A 92 6.89 -10.16 4.87
CA ARG A 92 6.13 -10.90 3.85
C ARG A 92 6.82 -11.00 2.49
N GLY A 93 7.98 -10.37 2.33
CA GLY A 93 8.73 -10.37 1.08
C GLY A 93 8.20 -9.38 0.03
N ILE A 94 7.37 -8.42 0.42
CA ILE A 94 6.96 -7.32 -0.45
C ILE A 94 8.14 -6.35 -0.54
N ARG A 95 8.69 -6.19 -1.74
CA ARG A 95 9.97 -5.48 -1.95
C ARG A 95 9.82 -4.02 -2.35
N ASN A 96 8.63 -3.59 -2.74
CA ASN A 96 8.38 -2.27 -3.30
C ASN A 96 7.22 -1.60 -2.55
N LEU A 97 7.49 -0.40 -2.02
CA LEU A 97 6.51 0.40 -1.29
C LEU A 97 6.38 1.78 -1.96
N LEU A 98 5.14 2.21 -2.19
CA LEU A 98 4.79 3.58 -2.57
C LEU A 98 4.08 4.24 -1.39
N ILE A 99 4.81 5.05 -0.62
CA ILE A 99 4.29 5.75 0.55
C ILE A 99 3.91 7.15 0.12
N LEU A 100 2.61 7.48 0.17
CA LEU A 100 2.11 8.80 -0.24
C LEU A 100 1.93 9.81 0.91
N PRO A 101 1.58 9.41 2.15
CA PRO A 101 1.45 10.36 3.25
C PRO A 101 2.78 11.04 3.58
N GLY A 102 2.74 12.35 3.82
CA GLY A 102 3.79 13.08 4.52
C GLY A 102 3.63 13.02 6.04
N GLY A 103 4.52 13.67 6.78
CA GLY A 103 4.59 13.66 8.24
C GLY A 103 5.91 13.15 8.81
N PHE A 104 6.94 13.01 7.97
CA PHE A 104 8.30 12.58 8.33
C PHE A 104 9.20 13.81 8.48
N ALA A 105 10.48 13.75 8.10
CA ALA A 105 11.46 14.82 8.34
C ALA A 105 10.99 16.23 7.88
N GLU A 106 10.11 16.31 6.87
CA GLU A 106 9.51 17.55 6.39
C GLU A 106 8.52 18.21 7.36
N ALA A 107 8.04 17.49 8.39
CA ALA A 107 7.13 17.97 9.43
C ALA A 107 7.85 18.49 10.70
N GLY A 108 9.15 18.76 10.62
CA GLY A 108 9.94 19.31 11.73
C GLY A 108 10.30 18.26 12.80
N PRO A 109 10.61 18.68 14.04
CA PRO A 109 11.22 17.79 15.06
C PRO A 109 10.43 16.52 15.38
N VAL A 110 9.09 16.58 15.33
CA VAL A 110 8.22 15.41 15.54
C VAL A 110 8.34 14.41 14.40
N GLY A 111 8.47 14.89 13.17
CA GLY A 111 8.56 14.03 12.00
C GLY A 111 9.94 13.43 11.80
N VAL A 112 11.02 14.11 12.23
CA VAL A 112 12.38 13.53 12.27
C VAL A 112 12.45 12.30 13.17
N GLN A 113 11.67 12.25 14.25
CA GLN A 113 11.59 11.08 15.14
C GLN A 113 10.91 9.85 14.50
N ARG A 114 10.28 10.02 13.32
CA ARG A 114 9.56 8.96 12.60
C ARG A 114 10.35 8.42 11.39
N ASN A 115 11.61 8.84 11.20
CA ASN A 115 12.40 8.53 10.01
C ASN A 115 13.45 7.44 10.26
#